data_AF-A0A5K1EIT3-F1
#
_entry.id   AF-A0A5K1EIT3-F1
#
_cell.length_a   1.000
_cell.length_b   1.000
_cell.length_c   1.000
_cell.angle_alpha   90.00
_cell.angle_beta   90.00
_cell.angle_gamma   90.00
#
_symmetry.space_group_name_H-M   'P 1'
#
loop_
_entity.id
_entity.type
_entity.pdbx_description
1 polymer ?
#
loop_
_entity_poly.entity_id
_entity_poly.type
_entity_poly.pdbx_seq_one_letter_code
_entity_poly.pdbx_strand_id
1 'polypeptide(L)' 'LGKHTRSSFPSSQSPSSQSPFDLLHVDVWGPSKVSFRSCFWYYLVLVDDFTR' A
#
# COMPACT_ATOMS: atom_id res chain seq x y z
N LEU A 1 18.74 -20.27 20.17
CA LEU A 1 19.01 -19.25 19.13
C LEU A 1 18.87 -19.92 17.76
N GLY A 2 17.71 -19.79 17.11
CA GLY A 2 17.49 -20.35 15.77
C GLY A 2 17.50 -19.24 14.73
N LYS A 3 18.30 -19.39 13.66
CA LYS A 3 18.17 -18.54 12.47
C LYS A 3 16.82 -18.83 11.84
N HIS A 4 15.97 -17.81 11.71
CA HIS A 4 14.74 -17.92 10.94
C HIS A 4 15.10 -17.88 9.45
N THR A 5 14.94 -19.00 8.74
CA THR A 5 15.09 -19.04 7.29
C THR A 5 13.87 -18.37 6.67
N ARG A 6 14.06 -17.28 5.92
CA ARG A 6 12.97 -16.62 5.19
C ARG A 6 12.47 -17.58 4.11
N SER A 7 11.23 -18.06 4.26
CA SER A 7 10.55 -18.82 3.20
C SER A 7 10.31 -17.92 1.99
N SER A 8 10.44 -18.48 0.79
CA SER A 8 9.95 -17.83 -0.43
C SER A 8 8.44 -17.64 -0.34
N PHE A 9 7.96 -16.46 -0.71
CA PHE A 9 6.53 -16.27 -0.92
C PHE A 9 6.14 -16.99 -2.21
N PRO A 10 4.98 -17.68 -2.25
CA PRO A 10 4.46 -18.21 -3.50
C PRO A 10 4.24 -17.05 -4.48
N SER A 11 4.39 -17.30 -5.79
CA SER A 11 4.01 -16.33 -6.81
C SER A 11 2.53 -15.97 -6.61
N SER A 12 2.22 -14.68 -6.60
CA SER A 12 0.86 -14.21 -6.41
C SER A 12 -0.04 -14.80 -7.50
N GLN A 13 -1.12 -15.48 -7.10
CA GLN A 13 -2.16 -15.92 -8.04
C GLN A 13 -3.17 -14.80 -8.36
N SER A 14 -3.03 -13.64 -7.72
CA SER A 14 -3.87 -12.48 -8.01
C SER A 14 -3.57 -11.97 -9.41
N PRO A 15 -4.58 -11.79 -10.27
CA PRO A 15 -4.38 -11.22 -11.59
C PRO A 15 -3.82 -9.80 -11.43
N SER A 16 -2.79 -9.48 -12.21
CA SER A 16 -2.35 -8.10 -12.41
C SER A 16 -3.49 -7.30 -13.03
N SER A 17 -3.63 -6.03 -12.65
CA SER A 17 -4.56 -5.12 -13.31
C SER A 17 -4.33 -5.09 -14.84
N GLN A 18 -5.41 -5.04 -15.62
CA GLN A 18 -5.37 -5.06 -17.08
C GLN A 18 -5.75 -3.70 -17.69
N SER A 19 -6.37 -2.84 -16.90
CA SER A 19 -6.76 -1.49 -17.26
C SER A 19 -6.70 -0.52 -16.07
N PRO A 20 -6.65 0.81 -16.30
CA PRO A 20 -6.71 1.79 -15.22
C PRO A 20 -7.96 1.60 -14.37
N PHE A 21 -7.80 1.66 -13.04
CA PHE A 21 -8.87 1.51 -12.04
C PHE A 21 -9.43 0.08 -11.87
N ASP A 22 -8.83 -0.95 -12.47
CA ASP A 22 -9.20 -2.35 -12.17
C ASP A 22 -8.95 -2.73 -10.71
N LEU A 23 -7.88 -2.20 -10.13
CA LEU A 23 -7.45 -2.48 -8.76
C LEU A 23 -6.84 -1.23 -8.13
N LEU A 24 -7.47 -0.74 -7.05
CA LEU A 24 -6.95 0.36 -6.24
C LEU A 24 -6.48 -0.15 -4.88
N HIS A 25 -5.22 0.11 -4.57
CA HIS A 25 -4.67 -0.05 -3.23
C HIS A 25 -5.00 1.20 -2.42
N VAL A 26 -5.79 1.04 -1.37
CA VAL A 26 -6.25 2.13 -0.52
C VAL A 26 -5.71 1.93 0.89
N ASP A 27 -5.06 2.95 1.43
CA ASP A 27 -4.52 2.93 2.78
C ASP A 27 -4.76 4.26 3.51
N VAL A 28 -4.82 4.20 4.84
CA VAL A 28 -4.98 5.37 5.71
C VAL A 28 -3.77 5.49 6.61
N TRP A 29 -3.12 6.65 6.57
CA TRP A 29 -1.97 6.96 7.43
C TRP A 29 -2.29 8.09 8.40
N GLY A 30 -1.96 7.92 9.68
CA GLY A 30 -2.05 8.97 10.72
C GLY A 30 -2.09 8.40 12.14
N PRO A 31 -2.05 9.24 13.20
CA PRO A 31 -1.99 10.69 13.20
C PRO A 31 -0.57 11.24 12.95
N SER A 32 -0.44 12.20 12.03
CA SER A 32 0.86 12.86 11.77
C SER A 32 1.33 13.66 12.99
N LYS A 33 2.61 13.53 13.32
CA LYS A 33 3.27 14.29 14.41
C LYS A 33 3.54 15.74 14.04
N VAL A 34 3.61 16.04 12.75
CA VAL A 34 3.84 17.40 12.24
C VAL A 34 2.56 17.85 11.55
N SER A 35 2.02 18.98 11.99
CA SER A 35 0.93 19.65 11.28
C SER A 35 1.46 20.06 9.90
N PHE A 36 1.03 19.36 8.86
CA PHE A 36 1.16 19.87 7.51
C PHE A 36 0.35 21.18 7.40
N ARG A 37 0.61 21.99 6.36
CA ARG A 37 0.02 23.34 6.17
C ARG A 37 -1.52 23.40 6.27
N SER A 38 -2.18 22.24 6.22
CA SER A 38 -3.62 22.05 6.19
C SER A 38 -4.25 21.50 7.47
N CYS A 39 -3.47 21.31 8.57
CA CYS A 39 -3.95 20.81 9.87
C CYS A 39 -4.67 19.44 9.84
N PHE A 40 -4.39 18.60 8.85
CA PHE A 40 -4.90 17.24 8.80
C PHE A 40 -3.97 16.27 9.55
N TRP A 41 -4.58 15.36 10.31
CA TRP A 41 -3.89 14.33 11.08
C TRP A 41 -3.79 13.02 10.31
N TYR A 42 -4.75 12.77 9.42
CA TYR A 42 -4.86 11.54 8.64
C TYR A 42 -4.78 11.86 7.15
N TYR A 43 -4.20 10.93 6.40
CA TYR A 43 -4.02 10.99 4.95
C TYR A 43 -4.59 9.70 4.36
N LEU A 44 -5.31 9.86 3.24
CA LEU A 44 -5.75 8.75 2.42
C LEU A 44 -4.77 8.60 1.26
N VAL A 45 -4.21 7.41 1.11
CA VAL A 45 -3.36 7.04 -0.03
C VAL A 45 -4.18 6.15 -0.95
N LEU A 46 -4.31 6.59 -2.20
CA LEU A 46 -4.96 5.86 -3.28
C LEU A 46 -3.90 5.60 -4.35
N VAL A 47 -3.58 4.34 -4.59
CA VAL A 47 -2.63 3.93 -5.63
C VAL A 47 -3.34 2.99 -6.58
N ASP A 48 -3.40 3.37 -7.85
CA ASP A 48 -3.87 2.50 -8.91
C ASP A 48 -2.77 1.49 -9.27
N ASP A 49 -3.12 0.21 -9.31
CA ASP A 49 -2.19 -0.89 -9.59
C ASP A 49 -1.67 -0.84 -11.02
N PHE A 50 -2.49 -0.37 -11.97
CA PHE A 50 -2.17 -0.37 -13.39
C PHE A 50 -1.22 0.74 -13.81
N THR A 51 -1.40 1.94 -13.24
CA THR A 51 -0.61 3.14 -13.58
C THR A 51 0.62 3.39 -12.68
N ARG A 52 0.92 2.46 -11.77
CA ARG A 52 2.00 2.61 -10.77
C ARG A 52 3.41 2.65 -11.35
#